data_AF-A0A6G2PV63-F1
#
_entry.id   AF-A0A6G2PV63-F1
#
_cell.length_a   1.000
_cell.length_b   1.000
_cell.length_c   1.000
_cell.angle_alpha   90.00
_cell.angle_beta   90.00
_cell.angle_gamma   90.00
#
_symmetry.space_group_name_H-M   'P 1'
#
loop_
_entity.id
_entity.type
_entity.pdbx_description
1 polymer ?
#
loop_
_entity_poly.entity_id
_entity_poly.type
_entity_poly.pdbx_seq_one_letter_code
_entity_poly.pdbx_strand_id
1 'polypeptide(L)'
;MLRLTWVQPEDLLGHELRQARLDGREPSRIEERWRAAGGPDAPDRAGASPHRVSRYLRLLAEDLLDELADLPSRLADDEPTEPAAI
;
A
#
# COMPACT_ATOMS: atom_id res chain seq x y z
N MET A 1 26.66 11.72 1.46
CA MET A 1 26.25 10.34 1.11
C MET A 1 24.73 10.26 1.19
N LEU A 2 24.04 9.97 0.09
CA LEU A 2 22.59 9.70 0.10
C LEU A 2 22.37 8.28 0.64
N ARG A 3 21.62 8.11 1.72
CA ARG A 3 21.18 6.78 2.17
C ARG A 3 19.91 6.43 1.39
N LEU A 4 20.06 5.60 0.36
CA LEU A 4 18.93 4.97 -0.33
C LEU A 4 18.22 4.07 0.68
N THR A 5 17.23 4.62 1.36
CA THR A 5 16.37 3.85 2.25
C THR A 5 15.24 3.39 1.35
N TRP A 6 15.28 2.13 0.93
CA TRP A 6 14.16 1.50 0.24
C TRP A 6 12.88 1.72 1.06
N VAL A 7 11.79 2.03 0.37
CA VAL A 7 10.47 2.22 1.01
C VAL A 7 10.18 1.01 1.88
N GLN A 8 9.76 1.24 3.13
CA GLN A 8 9.40 0.13 4.01
C GLN A 8 7.96 -0.31 3.69
N PRO A 9 7.58 -1.57 3.96
CA PRO A 9 6.22 -2.05 3.71
C PRO A 9 5.13 -1.17 4.34
N GLU A 10 5.39 -0.64 5.55
CA GLU A 10 4.46 0.28 6.24
C GLU A 10 4.22 1.59 5.47
N ASP A 11 5.23 2.11 4.79
CA ASP A 11 5.12 3.33 3.99
C ASP A 11 4.39 3.05 2.67
N LEU A 12 4.64 1.87 2.07
CA LEU A 12 3.98 1.42 0.86
C LEU A 12 2.49 1.18 1.10
N LEU A 13 2.12 0.55 2.20
CA LEU A 13 0.72 0.27 2.55
C LEU A 13 -0.13 1.55 2.58
N GLY A 14 0.40 2.64 3.16
CA GLY A 14 -0.28 3.93 3.17
C GLY A 14 -0.54 4.51 1.76
N HIS A 15 0.43 4.34 0.86
CA HIS A 15 0.27 4.77 -0.53
C HIS A 15 -0.71 3.88 -1.31
N GLU A 16 -0.61 2.56 -1.17
CA GLU A 16 -1.49 1.61 -1.86
C GLU A 16 -2.94 1.74 -1.40
N LEU A 17 -3.21 2.01 -0.12
CA LEU A 17 -4.57 2.29 0.38
C LEU A 17 -5.18 3.54 -0.26
N ARG A 18 -4.35 4.55 -0.52
CA ARG A 18 -4.78 5.75 -1.25
C ARG A 18 -5.03 5.43 -2.73
N GLN A 19 -4.13 4.68 -3.39
CA GLN A 19 -4.32 4.28 -4.79
C GLN A 19 -5.56 3.41 -4.96
N ALA A 20 -5.78 2.43 -4.09
CA ALA A 20 -6.94 1.55 -4.12
C ALA A 20 -8.26 2.33 -4.13
N ARG A 21 -8.38 3.41 -3.35
CA ARG A 21 -9.55 4.29 -3.43
C ARG A 21 -9.71 5.00 -4.77
N LEU A 22 -8.61 5.45 -5.36
CA LEU A 22 -8.61 6.09 -6.68
C LEU A 22 -9.01 5.10 -7.77
N ASP A 23 -8.60 3.84 -7.63
CA ASP A 23 -8.98 2.74 -8.52
C ASP A 23 -10.44 2.27 -8.29
N GLY A 24 -11.13 2.85 -7.32
CA GLY A 24 -12.49 2.48 -6.95
C GLY A 24 -12.61 1.14 -6.22
N ARG A 25 -11.50 0.59 -5.72
CA ARG A 25 -11.47 -0.55 -4.78
C ARG A 25 -12.04 -0.14 -3.41
N GLU A 26 -12.39 -1.11 -2.59
CA GLU A 26 -12.96 -0.92 -1.25
C GLU A 26 -11.96 -1.42 -0.18
N PRO A 27 -10.99 -0.59 0.25
CA PRO A 27 -9.94 -1.03 1.17
C PRO A 27 -10.26 -0.82 2.66
N SER A 28 -11.49 -0.44 3.04
CA SER A 28 -11.80 -0.02 4.42
C SER A 28 -11.45 -1.09 5.47
N ARG A 29 -11.73 -2.36 5.17
CA ARG A 29 -11.42 -3.49 6.06
C ARG A 29 -9.92 -3.63 6.33
N ILE A 30 -9.08 -3.40 5.32
CA ILE A 30 -7.62 -3.47 5.42
C ILE A 30 -7.11 -2.32 6.29
N GLU A 31 -7.67 -1.12 6.10
CA GLU A 31 -7.35 0.05 6.92
C GLU A 31 -7.75 -0.08 8.38
N GLU A 32 -8.93 -0.61 8.65
CA GLU A 32 -9.40 -0.84 10.01
C GLU A 32 -8.46 -1.80 10.74
N ARG A 33 -8.02 -2.87 10.08
CA ARG A 33 -7.03 -3.81 10.64
C ARG A 33 -5.69 -3.15 10.90
N TRP A 34 -5.20 -2.34 9.95
CA TRP A 34 -3.95 -1.61 10.11
C TRP A 34 -3.99 -0.66 11.31
N ARG A 35 -5.05 0.16 11.40
CA ARG A 35 -5.25 1.10 12.51
C ARG A 35 -5.45 0.39 13.85
N ALA A 36 -6.21 -0.71 13.88
CA ALA A 36 -6.42 -1.50 15.09
C ALA A 36 -5.12 -2.12 15.63
N ALA A 37 -4.16 -2.44 14.74
CA ALA A 37 -2.85 -2.91 15.13
C ALA A 37 -1.90 -1.80 15.64
N GLY A 38 -2.32 -0.53 15.57
CA GLY A 38 -1.50 0.65 15.91
C GLY A 38 -0.59 1.11 14.77
N GLY A 39 -0.93 0.76 13.53
CA GLY A 39 -0.23 1.23 12.34
C GLY A 39 -0.39 2.74 12.12
N PRO A 40 0.68 3.46 11.73
CA PRO A 40 0.60 4.89 11.40
C PRO A 40 -0.21 5.14 10.12
N ASP A 41 -0.76 6.35 10.00
CA ASP A 41 -1.34 6.82 8.75
C ASP A 41 -0.26 7.02 7.67
N ALA A 42 -0.69 7.09 6.41
CA ALA A 42 0.21 7.35 5.28
C ALA A 42 0.97 8.68 5.49
N PRO A 43 2.28 8.74 5.19
CA PRO A 43 3.05 9.96 5.36
C PRO A 43 2.53 11.09 4.45
N ASP A 44 2.41 12.30 5.01
CA ASP A 44 1.94 13.52 4.28
C ASP A 44 2.81 13.88 3.06
N ARG A 45 4.08 13.46 3.08
CA ARG A 45 5.04 13.69 2.00
C ARG A 45 5.50 12.34 1.47
N ALA A 46 5.52 12.20 0.15
CA ALA A 46 6.06 11.03 -0.53
C ALA A 46 7.47 10.72 -0.01
N GLY A 47 7.68 9.52 0.53
CA GLY A 47 8.94 9.11 1.10
C GLY A 47 8.81 7.99 2.14
N ALA A 48 9.95 7.53 2.63
CA ALA A 48 10.01 6.54 3.69
C ALA A 48 9.91 7.21 5.07
N SER A 49 9.23 6.55 6.01
CA SER A 49 9.18 6.99 7.40
C SER A 49 10.60 7.05 8.00
N PRO A 50 10.90 8.07 8.83
CA PRO A 50 12.24 8.23 9.39
C PRO A 50 12.60 7.12 10.38
N HIS A 51 11.60 6.47 10.97
CA HIS A 51 11.76 5.38 11.92
C HIS A 51 11.00 4.16 11.44
N ARG A 52 11.63 2.99 11.54
CA ARG A 52 10.99 1.71 11.28
C ARG A 52 9.98 1.40 12.38
N VAL A 53 8.81 0.89 12.01
CA VAL A 53 7.84 0.37 12.98
C VAL A 53 8.30 -0.97 13.56
N SER A 54 7.54 -1.50 14.53
CA SER A 54 7.84 -2.81 15.12
C SER A 54 7.87 -3.91 14.05
N ARG A 55 8.65 -4.98 14.28
CA ARG A 55 8.71 -6.13 13.35
C ARG A 55 7.32 -6.72 13.08
N TYR A 56 6.46 -6.74 14.09
CA TYR A 56 5.08 -7.21 13.96
C TYR A 56 4.29 -6.37 12.94
N LEU A 57 4.34 -5.05 13.06
CA LEU A 57 3.65 -4.15 12.13
C LEU A 57 4.22 -4.25 10.70
N ARG A 58 5.52 -4.50 10.55
CA ARG A 58 6.11 -4.70 9.23
C ARG A 58 5.59 -5.95 8.52
N LEU A 59 5.51 -7.07 9.24
CA LEU A 59 4.95 -8.31 8.68
C LEU A 59 3.47 -8.15 8.37
N LEU A 60 2.72 -7.51 9.28
CA LEU A 60 1.32 -7.20 9.02
C LEU A 60 1.17 -6.31 7.77
N ALA A 61 2.05 -5.34 7.56
CA ALA A 61 2.00 -4.49 6.38
C ALA A 61 2.26 -5.29 5.09
N GLU A 62 3.19 -6.24 5.10
CA GLU A 62 3.41 -7.17 3.98
C GLU A 62 2.14 -8.00 3.69
N ASP A 63 1.56 -8.64 4.72
CA ASP A 63 0.33 -9.44 4.56
C ASP A 63 -0.84 -8.59 4.02
N LEU A 64 -1.00 -7.36 4.53
CA LEU A 64 -2.08 -6.46 4.10
C LEU A 64 -1.87 -5.91 2.69
N LEU A 65 -0.61 -5.77 2.23
CA LEU A 65 -0.30 -5.39 0.85
C LEU A 65 -0.72 -6.48 -0.13
N ASP A 66 -0.46 -7.75 0.20
CA ASP A 66 -0.91 -8.88 -0.61
C ASP A 66 -2.45 -8.94 -0.66
N GLU A 67 -3.13 -8.81 0.48
CA GLU A 67 -4.60 -8.75 0.53
C GLU A 67 -5.19 -7.57 -0.26
N LEU A 68 -4.49 -6.44 -0.30
CA LEU A 68 -4.91 -5.23 -1.01
C LEU A 68 -4.74 -5.38 -2.52
N ALA A 69 -3.69 -6.06 -2.96
CA ALA A 69 -3.45 -6.37 -4.38
C ALA A 69 -4.55 -7.28 -4.95
N ASP A 70 -5.11 -8.17 -4.14
CA ASP A 70 -6.19 -9.08 -4.52
C ASP A 70 -7.58 -8.42 -4.57
N LEU A 71 -7.73 -7.17 -4.11
CA LEU A 71 -9.03 -6.49 -4.14
C LEU A 71 -9.48 -6.19 -5.58
N PRO A 72 -10.75 -6.49 -5.92
CA PRO A 72 -11.28 -6.22 -7.26
C PRO A 72 -11.32 -4.72 -7.53
N SER A 73 -10.66 -4.30 -8.61
CA SER A 73 -10.68 -2.92 -9.11
C SER A 73 -11.83 -2.72 -10.10
N ARG A 74 -12.50 -1.56 -10.02
CA ARG A 74 -13.52 -1.20 -11.01
C ARG A 74 -12.92 -0.83 -12.37
N LEU A 75 -11.63 -0.51 -12.39
CA LEU A 75 -10.88 -0.19 -13.60
C LEU A 75 -10.23 -1.42 -14.24
N ALA A 76 -10.36 -2.61 -13.63
CA ALA A 76 -9.75 -3.84 -14.14
C ALA A 76 -10.23 -4.19 -15.56
N ASP A 77 -11.50 -3.92 -15.87
CA ASP A 77 -12.08 -4.17 -17.19
C ASP A 77 -11.61 -3.15 -18.25
N ASP A 78 -11.13 -1.98 -17.83
CA ASP A 78 -10.66 -0.89 -18.69
C ASP A 78 -9.12 -0.93 -18.90
N GLU A 79 -8.43 -1.88 -18.26
CA GLU A 79 -6.98 -1.99 -18.37
C GLU A 79 -6.57 -2.64 -19.72
N PRO A 80 -5.65 -2.03 -20.49
CA PRO A 80 -5.18 -2.63 -21.73
C PRO A 80 -4.38 -3.90 -21.44
N THR A 81 -5.00 -5.06 -21.65
CA THR A 81 -4.37 -6.37 -21.37
C THR A 81 -3.32 -6.79 -22.41
N GLU A 82 -3.35 -6.21 -23.61
CA GLU A 82 -2.49 -6.60 -24.73
C GLU A 82 -1.37 -5.58 -24.96
N PRO A 83 -0.09 -5.99 -25.02
CA PRO A 83 0.97 -5.09 -25.44
C PRO A 83 0.77 -4.69 -26.90
N ALA A 84 0.90 -3.40 -27.20
CA ALA A 84 0.89 -2.93 -28.59
C ALA A 84 2.01 -3.64 -29.37
N ALA A 85 1.69 -4.26 -30.50
CA ALA A 85 2.69 -4.82 -31.38
C ALA A 85 3.62 -3.70 -31.88
N ILE A 86 4.91 -3.80 -31.55
CA ILE A 86 5.97 -2.86 -31.96
C ILE A 86 6.64 -3.39 -33.23
#